data_AF-A0A2T0PVR2-F1
#
_entry.id   AF-A0A2T0PVR2-F1
#
_cell.length_a   1.000
_cell.length_b   1.000
_cell.length_c   1.000
_cell.angle_alpha   90.00
_cell.angle_beta   90.00
_cell.angle_gamma   90.00
#
_symmetry.space_group_name_H-M   'P 1'
#
loop_
_entity.id
_entity.type
_entity.pdbx_description
1 polymer ?
#
loop_
_entity_poly.entity_id
_entity_poly.type
_entity_poly.pdbx_seq_one_letter_code
_entity_poly.pdbx_strand_id
1 'polypeptide(L)'
;MANQPLYTLIDGEPVLSHEAVALLIDMPPETVRAEWQRQAAQGEPGMTLPDSWVKRGKRIRKEVAAALGHEPGMKEAVDHLAAKARAS
;
A
#
# COMPACT_ATOMS: atom_id res chain seq x y z
N MET A 1 -11.19 11.79 7.54
CA MET A 1 -9.94 11.07 7.19
C MET A 1 -9.10 11.98 6.33
N ALA A 2 -7.81 12.13 6.62
CA ALA A 2 -6.94 13.08 5.93
C ALA A 2 -6.91 12.79 4.43
N ASN A 3 -7.17 13.81 3.62
CA ASN A 3 -7.23 13.76 2.16
C ASN A 3 -5.81 13.76 1.56
N GLN A 4 -4.91 12.93 2.10
CA GLN A 4 -3.55 12.84 1.57
C GLN A 4 -3.56 12.00 0.28
N PRO A 5 -2.79 12.42 -0.74
CA PRO A 5 -2.70 11.66 -1.98
C PRO A 5 -2.07 10.30 -1.70
N LEU A 6 -2.68 9.23 -2.22
CA LEU A 6 -2.20 7.86 -2.04
C LEU A 6 -0.84 7.61 -2.72
N TYR A 7 -0.50 8.45 -3.68
CA TYR A 7 0.74 8.38 -4.44
C TYR A 7 1.25 9.80 -4.73
N THR A 8 2.57 9.94 -4.78
CA THR A 8 3.26 11.10 -5.35
C THR A 8 4.11 10.63 -6.52
N LEU A 9 4.39 11.53 -7.47
CA LEU A 9 5.33 11.22 -8.55
C LEU A 9 6.68 11.85 -8.19
N ILE A 10 7.72 11.03 -8.13
CA ILE A 10 9.11 11.49 -8.01
C ILE A 10 9.82 11.00 -9.27
N ASP A 11 10.33 11.93 -10.08
CA ASP A 11 11.00 11.64 -11.36
C ASP A 11 10.17 10.78 -12.34
N GLY A 12 8.83 10.90 -12.26
CA GLY A 12 7.89 10.12 -13.08
C GLY A 12 7.56 8.74 -12.51
N GLU A 13 8.20 8.32 -11.42
CA GLU A 13 7.90 7.07 -10.74
C GLU A 13 6.87 7.28 -9.61
N PRO A 14 5.84 6.41 -9.51
CA PRO A 14 4.86 6.48 -8.44
C PRO A 14 5.47 6.00 -7.13
N VAL A 15 5.59 6.91 -6.17
CA VAL A 15 5.97 6.62 -4.79
C VAL A 15 4.70 6.52 -3.95
N LEU A 16 4.53 5.36 -3.30
CA LEU A 16 3.35 5.09 -2.48
C LEU A 16 3.45 5.79 -1.12
N SER A 17 2.33 6.37 -0.69
CA SER A 17 2.13 6.78 0.70
C SER A 17 2.01 5.57 1.64
N HIS A 18 2.19 5.80 2.95
CA HIS A 18 1.93 4.77 3.97
C HIS A 18 0.51 4.25 3.90
N GLU A 19 -0.45 5.13 3.61
CA GLU A 19 -1.86 4.84 3.45
C GLU A 19 -2.11 3.91 2.26
N ALA A 20 -1.40 4.10 1.13
CA ALA A 20 -1.49 3.20 -0.01
C ALA A 20 -0.86 1.83 0.26
N VAL A 21 0.28 1.79 0.94
CA VAL A 21 0.90 0.53 1.35
C VAL A 21 -0.03 -0.22 2.29
N ALA A 22 -0.64 0.46 3.27
CA ALA A 22 -1.58 -0.10 4.23
C ALA A 22 -2.78 -0.78 3.55
N LEU A 23 -3.33 -0.18 2.49
CA LEU A 23 -4.36 -0.81 1.66
C LEU A 23 -3.85 -2.10 1.01
N LEU A 24 -2.67 -2.05 0.40
CA LEU A 24 -2.10 -3.19 -0.34
C LEU A 24 -1.81 -4.39 0.56
N ILE A 25 -1.58 -4.19 1.85
CA ILE A 25 -1.26 -5.27 2.80
C ILE A 25 -2.35 -5.51 3.84
N ASP A 26 -3.50 -4.83 3.74
CA ASP A 26 -4.63 -4.96 4.66
C ASP A 26 -4.21 -4.78 6.13
N MET A 27 -3.64 -3.61 6.41
CA MET A 27 -3.13 -3.20 7.73
C MET A 27 -3.60 -1.79 8.09
N PRO A 28 -3.66 -1.45 9.39
CA PRO A 28 -3.86 -0.07 9.81
C PRO A 28 -2.72 0.83 9.31
N PRO A 29 -3.00 2.03 8.75
CA PRO A 29 -1.97 2.97 8.30
C PRO A 29 -0.95 3.33 9.39
N GLU A 30 -1.40 3.43 10.64
CA GLU A 30 -0.53 3.72 11.79
C GLU A 30 0.54 2.64 12.01
N THR A 31 0.21 1.38 11.75
CA THR A 31 1.17 0.28 11.86
C THR A 31 2.25 0.37 10.78
N VAL A 32 1.86 0.75 9.56
CA VAL A 32 2.80 0.97 8.45
C VAL A 32 3.70 2.17 8.72
N ARG A 33 3.12 3.27 9.22
CA ARG A 33 3.86 4.48 9.60
C ARG A 33 4.88 4.18 10.70
N ALA A 34 4.50 3.43 11.74
CA ALA A 34 5.39 3.08 12.84
C ALA A 34 6.57 2.21 12.38
N GLU A 35 6.33 1.25 11.49
CA GLU A 35 7.38 0.39 10.94
C GLU A 35 8.35 1.18 10.06
N TRP A 36 7.84 2.09 9.23
CA TRP A 36 8.67 3.00 8.45
C TRP A 36 9.57 3.84 9.35
N GLN A 37 9.02 4.46 10.41
CA GLN A 37 9.79 5.25 11.37
C GLN A 37 10.84 4.41 12.09
N ARG A 38 10.52 3.16 12.44
CA ARG A 38 11.46 2.21 13.06
C ARG A 38 12.64 1.94 12.15
N GLN A 39 12.40 1.68 10.86
CA GLN A 39 13.48 1.39 9.89
C GLN A 39 14.29 2.65 9.53
N ALA A 40 13.64 3.79 9.39
CA ALA A 40 14.32 5.07 9.17
C ALA A 40 15.28 5.43 10.31
N ALA A 41 14.89 5.14 11.56
CA ALA A 41 15.77 5.31 12.73
C ALA A 41 17.00 4.37 12.72
N GLN A 42 16.96 3.31 11.92
CA GLN A 42 18.08 2.38 11.71
C GLN A 42 18.96 2.79 10.52
N GLY A 43 18.64 3.89 9.84
CA GLY A 43 19.40 4.40 8.69
C GLY A 43 19.03 3.74 7.36
N GLU A 44 17.95 2.95 7.31
CA GLU A 44 17.53 2.26 6.09
C GLU A 44 16.89 3.24 5.08
N PRO A 45 17.30 3.20 3.79
CA PRO A 45 16.69 4.01 2.75
C PRO A 45 15.32 3.43 2.37
N GLY A 46 14.27 3.87 3.07
CA GLY A 46 12.89 3.47 2.83
C GLY A 46 12.41 2.35 3.75
N MET A 47 11.32 1.68 3.36
CA MET A 47 10.75 0.59 4.14
C MET A 47 10.88 -0.74 3.40
N THR A 48 11.65 -1.65 3.97
CA THR A 48 11.61 -3.07 3.62
C THR A 48 10.36 -3.70 4.24
N LEU A 49 9.49 -4.27 3.42
CA LEU A 49 8.28 -4.93 3.91
C LEU A 49 8.63 -6.23 4.66
N PRO A 50 8.13 -6.43 5.89
CA PRO A 50 8.24 -7.73 6.57
C PRO A 50 7.64 -8.86 5.73
N ASP A 51 8.21 -10.06 5.81
CA ASP A 51 7.74 -11.24 5.05
C ASP A 51 6.25 -11.54 5.26
N SER A 52 5.76 -11.32 6.49
CA SER A 52 4.34 -11.48 6.83
C SER A 52 3.45 -10.49 6.05
N TRP A 53 3.95 -9.27 5.79
CA TRP A 53 3.25 -8.25 5.02
C TRP A 53 3.33 -8.53 3.52
N VAL A 54 4.47 -9.05 3.04
CA VAL A 54 4.59 -9.52 1.65
C VAL A 54 3.57 -10.61 1.35
N LYS A 55 3.36 -11.57 2.26
CA LYS A 55 2.32 -12.61 2.11
C LYS A 55 0.91 -12.03 2.07
N ARG A 56 0.62 -11.03 2.91
CA ARG A 56 -0.67 -10.31 2.88
C ARG A 56 -0.86 -9.58 1.55
N GLY A 57 0.17 -8.88 1.08
CA GLY A 57 0.14 -8.19 -0.21
C GLY A 57 -0.13 -9.13 -1.38
N LYS A 58 0.49 -10.31 -1.39
CA LYS A 58 0.21 -11.35 -2.40
C LYS A 58 -1.24 -11.85 -2.35
N ARG A 59 -1.82 -11.99 -1.16
CA ARG A 59 -3.24 -12.36 -0.99
C ARG A 59 -4.15 -11.26 -1.53
N ILE A 60 -3.97 -10.03 -1.08
CA ILE A 60 -4.77 -8.86 -1.50
C ILE A 60 -4.71 -8.69 -3.01
N ARG A 61 -3.52 -8.80 -3.62
CA ARG A 61 -3.38 -8.71 -5.08
C ARG A 61 -4.22 -9.76 -5.81
N LYS A 62 -4.28 -11.00 -5.33
CA LYS A 62 -5.14 -12.05 -5.91
C LYS A 62 -6.62 -11.74 -5.76
N GLU A 63 -7.03 -11.20 -4.60
CA GLU A 63 -8.42 -10.79 -4.37
C GLU A 63 -8.83 -9.65 -5.31
N VAL A 64 -7.96 -8.66 -5.52
CA VAL A 64 -8.21 -7.57 -6.46
C VAL A 64 -8.24 -8.09 -7.90
N ALA A 65 -7.30 -8.95 -8.30
CA ALA A 65 -7.29 -9.52 -9.65
C ALA A 65 -8.57 -10.33 -9.93
N ALA A 66 -9.04 -11.10 -8.95
CA ALA A 66 -10.31 -11.81 -9.05
C ALA A 66 -11.52 -10.86 -9.17
N ALA A 67 -11.51 -9.73 -8.46
CA ALA A 67 -12.57 -8.74 -8.52
C ALA A 67 -12.61 -7.96 -9.84
N LEU A 68 -11.44 -7.71 -10.45
CA LEU A 68 -11.32 -6.95 -11.69
C LEU A 68 -11.40 -7.82 -12.95
N GLY A 69 -11.11 -9.12 -12.85
CA GLY A 69 -11.07 -10.05 -13.99
C GLY A 69 -9.76 -10.04 -14.77
N HIS A 70 -8.74 -9.31 -14.32
CA HIS A 70 -7.39 -9.25 -14.89
C HIS A 70 -6.34 -8.97 -13.81
N GLU A 71 -5.05 -9.10 -14.15
CA GLU A 71 -3.94 -8.72 -13.26
C GLU A 71 -3.75 -7.19 -13.24
N PRO A 72 -4.06 -6.50 -12.14
CA PRO A 72 -3.99 -5.04 -12.10
C PRO A 72 -2.57 -4.54 -11.91
N GLY A 73 -2.31 -3.36 -12.46
CA GLY A 73 -1.14 -2.56 -12.08
C GLY A 73 -1.24 -2.08 -10.62
N MET A 74 -0.12 -1.67 -10.03
CA MET A 74 -0.08 -1.21 -8.63
C MET A 74 -1.03 -0.04 -8.36
N LYS A 75 -1.06 0.96 -9.26
CA LYS A 75 -1.97 2.10 -9.16
C LYS A 75 -3.43 1.67 -9.18
N GLU A 76 -3.80 0.81 -10.12
CA GLU A 76 -5.17 0.30 -10.28
C GLU A 76 -5.60 -0.50 -9.04
N ALA A 77 -4.72 -1.32 -8.48
CA ALA A 77 -5.00 -2.05 -7.25
C ALA A 77 -5.25 -1.10 -6.07
N VAL A 78 -4.43 -0.06 -5.90
CA VAL A 78 -4.63 0.96 -4.86
C VAL A 78 -5.94 1.71 -5.06
N ASP A 79 -6.26 2.12 -6.29
CA ASP A 79 -7.50 2.83 -6.61
C ASP A 79 -8.73 1.97 -6.28
N HIS A 80 -8.71 0.68 -6.66
CA HIS A 80 -9.78 -0.27 -6.35
C HIS A 80 -9.96 -0.45 -4.83
N LEU A 81 -8.87 -0.66 -4.10
CA LEU A 81 -8.91 -0.86 -2.64
C LEU A 81 -9.38 0.40 -1.92
N ALA A 82 -8.96 1.58 -2.37
CA ALA A 82 -9.41 2.86 -1.82
C ALA A 82 -10.91 3.08 -2.07
N ALA A 83 -11.42 2.74 -3.26
CA ALA A 83 -12.84 2.78 -3.56
C ALA A 83 -13.64 1.82 -2.68
N LYS A 84 -13.17 0.59 -2.51
CA LYS A 84 -13.77 -0.43 -1.64
C LYS A 84 -13.83 0.04 -0.17
N ALA A 85 -12.77 0.66 0.34
CA ALA A 85 -12.70 1.14 1.72
C ALA A 85 -13.66 2.32 2.01
N ARG A 86 -14.00 3.13 1.00
CA ARG A 86 -14.98 4.23 1.13
C ARG A 86 -16.44 3.75 1.10
N ALA A 87 -16.68 2.57 0.54
CA ALA A 87 -18.00 1.97 0.42
C ALA A 87 -18.38 1.06 1.61
N SER A 88 -17.43 0.85 2.55
CA SER A 88 -17.60 0.05 3.77
C SER A 88 -17.87 0.97 4.96
#